data_AF-A0A3N5FK32-F1
#
_entry.id   AF-A0A3N5FK32-F1
#
_cell.length_a   1.000
_cell.length_b   1.000
_cell.length_c   1.000
_cell.angle_alpha   90.00
_cell.angle_beta   90.00
_cell.angle_gamma   90.00
#
_symmetry.space_group_name_H-M   'P 1'
#
loop_
_entity.id
_entity.type
_entity.pdbx_description
1 polymer ?
#
loop_
_entity_poly.entity_id
_entity_poly.type
_entity_poly.pdbx_seq_one_letter_code
_entity_poly.pdbx_strand_id
1 'polypeptide(L)'
;MSPSSDRPGKARYVMIGGFLGAGKTTAVARLARRLSDQGLRVGLISNDQSTGLVDTALLRSKGFPVEEIPGGCFCCRFNSLLDAADNLDRTTR
;
A
#
# COMPACT_ATOMS: atom_id res chain seq x y z
N MET A 1 25.04 28.22 -10.74
CA MET A 1 25.09 26.97 -9.96
C MET A 1 23.74 26.82 -9.27
N SER A 2 22.76 26.21 -9.95
CA SER A 2 21.43 26.00 -9.37
C SER A 2 21.42 24.61 -8.75
N PRO A 3 20.92 24.41 -7.52
CA PRO A 3 20.92 23.10 -6.88
C PRO A 3 19.92 22.19 -7.60
N SER A 4 20.43 21.33 -8.47
CA SER A 4 19.70 20.26 -9.13
C SER A 4 19.57 19.04 -8.20
N SER A 5 18.41 18.39 -8.26
CA SER A 5 18.31 16.93 -8.34
C SER A 5 18.65 16.07 -7.10
N ASP A 6 17.92 16.22 -5.99
CA ASP A 6 17.80 15.09 -5.03
C ASP A 6 16.55 15.14 -4.12
N ARG A 7 15.36 15.29 -4.72
CA ARG A 7 14.13 14.91 -4.00
C ARG A 7 13.69 13.55 -4.55
N PRO A 8 13.62 12.48 -3.74
CA PRO A 8 12.99 11.25 -4.19
C PRO A 8 11.60 11.62 -4.72
N GLY A 9 11.30 11.19 -5.95
CA GLY A 9 10.06 11.57 -6.61
C GLY A 9 8.88 11.27 -5.69
N LYS A 10 8.01 12.26 -5.45
CA LYS A 10 6.86 12.11 -4.55
C LYS A 10 6.06 10.86 -4.94
N ALA A 11 5.85 9.97 -3.97
CA ALA A 11 5.00 8.80 -4.17
C ALA A 11 3.59 9.24 -4.57
N ARG A 12 2.98 8.53 -5.53
CA ARG A 12 1.58 8.75 -5.91
C ARG A 12 0.70 7.91 -5.00
N TYR A 13 -0.15 8.58 -4.23
CA TYR A 13 -1.11 7.91 -3.35
C TYR A 13 -2.41 7.61 -4.08
N VAL A 14 -2.90 6.37 -3.97
CA VAL A 14 -4.17 5.93 -4.56
C VAL A 14 -4.97 5.21 -3.47
N MET A 15 -6.15 5.73 -3.14
CA MET A 15 -7.07 5.10 -2.20
C MET A 15 -8.14 4.31 -2.96
N ILE A 16 -8.33 3.04 -2.58
CA ILE A 16 -9.38 2.18 -3.14
C ILE A 16 -10.38 1.84 -2.04
N GLY A 17 -11.57 2.44 -2.11
CA GLY A 17 -12.69 2.21 -1.19
C GLY A 17 -13.83 1.42 -1.84
N GLY A 18 -14.80 0.98 -1.02
CA GLY A 18 -15.99 0.26 -1.48
C GLY A 18 -16.55 -0.71 -0.46
N PHE A 19 -17.78 -1.18 -0.69
CA PHE A 19 -18.49 -2.11 0.19
C PHE A 19 -17.77 -3.47 0.35
N LEU A 20 -18.11 -4.22 1.40
CA LEU A 20 -17.63 -5.59 1.58
C LEU A 20 -18.07 -6.44 0.39
N GLY A 21 -17.16 -7.27 -0.15
CA GLY A 21 -17.43 -8.07 -1.34
C GLY A 21 -17.32 -7.34 -2.68
N ALA A 22 -17.07 -6.02 -2.72
CA ALA A 22 -16.93 -5.25 -3.97
C ALA A 22 -15.68 -5.57 -4.81
N GLY A 23 -14.87 -6.58 -4.43
CA GLY A 23 -13.69 -7.00 -5.18
C GLY A 23 -12.45 -6.12 -5.01
N LYS A 24 -12.38 -5.28 -3.96
CA LYS A 24 -11.27 -4.35 -3.69
C LYS A 24 -9.89 -5.03 -3.71
N THR A 25 -9.73 -6.11 -2.95
CA THR A 25 -8.45 -6.84 -2.84
C THR A 25 -8.00 -7.41 -4.19
N THR A 26 -8.94 -7.92 -4.98
CA THR A 26 -8.68 -8.40 -6.34
C THR A 26 -8.24 -7.27 -7.26
N ALA A 27 -8.91 -6.11 -7.21
CA ALA A 27 -8.57 -4.95 -8.01
C ALA A 27 -7.19 -4.39 -7.64
N VAL A 28 -6.89 -4.24 -6.35
CA VAL A 28 -5.58 -3.82 -5.83
C VAL A 28 -4.48 -4.75 -6.34
N ALA A 29 -4.64 -6.07 -6.21
CA ALA A 29 -3.63 -7.02 -6.66
C ALA A 29 -3.36 -6.95 -8.17
N ARG A 30 -4.41 -6.80 -8.99
CA ARG A 30 -4.27 -6.66 -10.46
C ARG A 30 -3.61 -5.34 -10.84
N LEU A 31 -3.98 -4.25 -10.18
CA LEU A 31 -3.39 -2.92 -10.40
C LEU A 31 -1.91 -2.92 -10.02
N ALA A 32 -1.57 -3.47 -8.84
CA ALA A 32 -0.21 -3.58 -8.36
C ALA A 32 0.66 -4.36 -9.35
N ARG A 33 0.20 -5.53 -9.80
CA ARG A 33 0.90 -6.32 -10.82
C ARG A 33 1.15 -5.51 -12.09
N ARG A 34 0.10 -4.88 -12.63
CA ARG A 34 0.21 -4.09 -13.87
C ARG A 34 1.22 -2.94 -13.74
N LEU A 35 1.25 -2.25 -12.59
CA LEU A 35 2.20 -1.16 -12.35
C LEU A 35 3.64 -1.70 -12.17
N SER A 36 3.79 -2.81 -11.46
CA SER A 36 5.08 -3.49 -11.32
C SER A 36 5.63 -3.98 -12.66
N ASP A 37 4.77 -4.54 -13.53
CA ASP A 37 5.14 -4.97 -14.90
C ASP A 37 5.58 -3.78 -15.78
N GLN A 38 5.17 -2.55 -15.42
CA GLN A 38 5.63 -1.30 -16.06
C GLN A 38 6.94 -0.76 -15.44
N GLY A 39 7.56 -1.49 -14.53
CA GLY A 39 8.79 -1.08 -13.83
C GLY A 39 8.55 -0.06 -12.70
N LEU A 40 7.31 0.18 -12.30
CA LEU A 40 7.00 1.07 -11.18
C LEU A 40 7.13 0.32 -9.86
N ARG A 41 7.70 1.01 -8.87
CA ARG A 41 7.73 0.54 -7.48
C ARG A 41 6.36 0.76 -6.85
N VAL A 42 5.80 -0.29 -6.27
CA VAL A 42 4.45 -0.29 -5.68
C VAL A 42 4.52 -0.79 -4.25
N GLY A 43 4.03 0.01 -3.31
CA GLY A 43 3.76 -0.40 -1.93
C GLY A 43 2.26 -0.47 -1.69
N LEU A 44 1.81 -1.45 -0.91
CA LEU A 44 0.39 -1.64 -0.59
C LEU A 44 0.18 -1.48 0.91
N ILE A 45 -0.90 -0.78 1.29
CA ILE A 45 -1.33 -0.68 2.69
C ILE A 45 -2.74 -1.24 2.78
N SER A 46 -2.93 -2.30 3.55
CA SER A 46 -4.25 -2.90 3.80
C SER A 46 -4.89 -2.32 5.06
N ASN A 47 -6.21 -2.22 5.02
CA ASN A 47 -7.06 -1.93 6.18
C ASN A 47 -7.87 -3.19 6.50
N ASP A 48 -7.19 -4.24 6.95
CA ASP A 48 -7.86 -5.49 7.32
C ASP A 48 -8.29 -5.41 8.80
N GLN A 49 -9.60 -5.41 9.02
CA GLN A 49 -10.19 -5.41 10.36
C GLN A 49 -10.55 -6.82 10.84
N SER A 50 -10.27 -7.85 10.04
CA SER A 50 -10.51 -9.25 10.38
C SER A 50 -9.35 -9.79 11.21
N THR A 51 -9.63 -10.73 12.13
CA THR A 51 -8.62 -11.39 12.97
C THR A 51 -7.61 -12.24 12.18
N GLY A 52 -7.91 -12.53 10.90
CA GLY A 52 -7.10 -13.40 10.05
C GLY A 52 -6.16 -12.68 9.08
N LEU A 53 -6.20 -11.35 8.98
CA LEU A 53 -5.35 -10.56 8.09
C LEU A 53 -5.33 -11.10 6.64
N VAL A 54 -6.50 -11.55 6.17
CA VAL A 54 -6.66 -12.27 4.91
C VAL A 54 -6.20 -11.42 3.74
N ASP A 55 -6.49 -10.12 3.74
CA ASP A 55 -6.10 -9.22 2.67
C ASP A 55 -4.58 -9.02 2.65
N THR A 56 -3.95 -8.82 3.82
CA THR A 56 -2.50 -8.69 3.96
C THR A 56 -1.79 -9.97 3.52
N ALA A 57 -2.24 -11.13 3.99
CA ALA A 57 -1.66 -12.43 3.66
C ALA A 57 -1.83 -12.77 2.17
N LEU A 58 -2.98 -12.47 1.58
CA LEU A 58 -3.23 -12.69 0.15
C LEU A 58 -2.34 -11.81 -0.72
N LEU A 59 -2.11 -10.56 -0.34
CA LEU A 59 -1.25 -9.66 -1.12
C LEU A 59 0.24 -10.01 -0.96
N ARG A 60 0.68 -10.35 0.26
CA ARG A 60 2.06 -10.82 0.50
C ARG A 60 2.36 -12.13 -0.23
N SER A 61 1.43 -13.08 -0.25
CA SER A 61 1.61 -14.34 -0.99
C SER A 61 1.75 -14.15 -2.51
N LYS A 62 1.32 -12.99 -3.04
CA LYS A 62 1.52 -12.59 -4.43
C LYS A 62 2.87 -11.87 -4.68
N GLY A 63 3.71 -11.75 -3.65
CA GLY A 63 5.04 -11.13 -3.73
C GLY A 63 5.06 -9.62 -3.59
N PHE A 64 3.97 -8.99 -3.14
CA PHE A 64 3.93 -7.54 -2.95
C PHE A 64 4.49 -7.13 -1.58
N PRO A 65 5.17 -5.97 -1.48
CA PRO A 65 5.44 -5.33 -0.20
C PRO A 65 4.14 -4.74 0.34
N VAL A 66 3.71 -5.22 1.50
CA VAL A 66 2.42 -4.88 2.10
C VAL A 66 2.61 -4.56 3.58
N GLU A 67 2.19 -3.36 3.95
CA GLU A 67 2.00 -2.94 5.33
C GLU A 67 0.50 -2.97 5.69
N GLU A 68 0.22 -2.94 6.98
CA GLU A 68 -1.14 -3.05 7.51
C GLU A 68 -1.39 -2.00 8.59
N ILE A 69 -2.64 -1.56 8.70
CA ILE A 69 -3.10 -0.73 9.82
C ILE A 69 -3.79 -1.63 10.86
N PRO A 70 -3.11 -1.95 11.99
CA PRO A 70 -3.69 -2.82 13.01
C PRO A 70 -4.74 -2.09 13.87
N GLY A 71 -5.74 -2.84 14.35
CA GLY A 71 -6.60 -2.40 15.45
C GLY A 71 -7.52 -1.20 15.16
N GLY A 72 -7.84 -0.94 13.89
CA GLY A 72 -8.84 0.05 13.47
C GLY A 72 -8.69 0.51 12.02
N CYS A 73 -9.67 1.28 11.53
CA CYS A 73 -9.62 1.86 10.19
C CYS A 73 -8.63 3.03 10.10
N PHE A 74 -8.12 3.29 8.88
CA PHE A 74 -7.27 4.46 8.60
C PHE A 74 -7.91 5.79 9.04
N CYS A 75 -9.25 5.89 9.04
CA CYS A 75 -9.97 7.08 9.49
C CYS A 75 -9.82 7.38 10.99
N CYS A 76 -9.52 6.37 11.82
CA CYS A 76 -9.27 6.53 13.26
C CYS A 76 -7.79 6.29 13.63
N ARG A 77 -6.95 5.94 12.65
CA ARG A 77 -5.54 5.54 12.80
C ARG A 77 -4.66 6.21 11.74
N PHE A 78 -4.81 7.53 11.61
CA PHE A 78 -4.07 8.28 10.58
C PHE A 78 -2.55 8.20 10.76
N ASN A 79 -2.05 8.27 11.99
CA ASN A 79 -0.60 8.15 12.25
C ASN A 79 -0.07 6.77 11.82
N SER A 80 -0.82 5.69 12.07
CA SER A 80 -0.43 4.35 11.64
C SER A 80 -0.38 4.21 10.11
N LEU A 81 -1.23 4.93 9.37
CA LEU A 81 -1.13 5.02 7.92
C LEU A 81 0.17 5.71 7.48
N LEU A 82 0.59 6.78 8.17
CA LEU A 82 1.85 7.47 7.89
C LEU A 82 3.05 6.57 8.19
N ASP A 83 3.06 5.89 9.34
CA ASP A 83 4.13 4.97 9.73
C ASP A 83 4.28 3.82 8.71
N ALA A 84 3.15 3.25 8.26
CA ALA A 84 3.13 2.24 7.21
C ALA A 84 3.70 2.76 5.87
N ALA A 85 3.36 3.99 5.49
CA ALA A 85 3.88 4.60 4.27
C ALA A 85 5.40 4.84 4.35
N ASP A 86 5.90 5.31 5.49
CA ASP A 86 7.34 5.54 5.72
C ASP A 86 8.12 4.22 5.73
N ASN A 87 7.56 3.17 6.33
CA ASN A 87 8.15 1.83 6.30
C ASN A 87 8.21 1.26 4.87
N LEU A 88 7.16 1.45 4.07
CA LEU A 88 7.18 1.07 2.65
C LEU A 88 8.25 1.85 1.87
N ASP A 89 8.40 3.16 2.08
CA ASP A 89 9.44 3.93 1.37
C ASP A 89 10.84 3.41 1.70
N ARG A 90 11.09 3.03 2.96
CA ARG A 90 12.38 2.48 3.39
C ARG A 90 12.64 1.07 2.85
N THR A 91 11.63 0.22 2.79
CA THR A 91 11.78 -1.21 2.44
C THR A 91 11.70 -1.49 0.95
N THR A 92 11.13 -0.57 0.16
CA THR A 92 10.99 -0.70 -1.29
C THR A 92 11.99 0.15 -2.08
N ARG A 93 13.02 0.69 -1.41
CA ARG A 93 14.17 1.35 -2.03
C ARG A 93 15.12 0.36 -2.72
#